data_AF-A0A960DZL1-F1
#
_entry.id   AF-A0A960DZL1-F1
#
_cell.length_a   1.000
_cell.length_b   1.000
_cell.length_c   1.000
_cell.angle_alpha   90.00
_cell.angle_beta   90.00
_cell.angle_gamma   90.00
#
_symmetry.space_group_name_H-M   'P 1'
#
loop_
_entity.id
_entity.type
_entity.pdbx_description
1 polymer ?
#
loop_
_entity_poly.entity_id
_entity_poly.type
_entity_poly.pdbx_seq_one_letter_code
_entity_poly.pdbx_strand_id
1 'polypeptide(L)'
;MGLRGHRPDLLRMSRTYAWMVLGAAVLAFFAMERALITRDFSLEYVANNGSTRTPALYNVATLWSALEGSILLWALVLAGYCVALVIKFRDRLDDQLLGWAMLTMFVVTLFFFGLMMGPANPFTTLADPPLDGPGPNPLLQNHPLMAFHPPMLYLGYVGFTVPFAFAIAALASGRLGEGWLVETRRWTLFAWTFLTIGIVLGAWWSHEVLG
;
A
#
# COMPACT_ATOMS: atom_id res chain seq x y z
N MET A 1 24.03 6.51 13.95
CA MET A 1 25.45 6.86 13.73
C MET A 1 25.89 6.86 12.25
N GLY A 2 25.20 6.19 11.31
CA GLY A 2 25.57 6.21 9.88
C GLY A 2 25.16 7.46 9.08
N LEU A 3 24.04 8.13 9.41
CA LEU A 3 23.53 9.29 8.66
C LEU A 3 24.16 10.64 9.05
N ARG A 4 25.13 10.63 9.99
CA ARG A 4 25.94 11.82 10.34
C ARG A 4 27.27 11.87 9.59
N GLY A 5 27.77 10.74 9.10
CA GLY A 5 28.90 10.70 8.18
C GLY A 5 28.35 10.56 6.76
N HIS A 6 28.68 11.47 5.85
CA HIS A 6 28.34 11.39 4.43
C HIS A 6 28.84 10.06 3.81
N ARG A 7 28.09 8.96 3.98
CA ARG A 7 28.38 7.67 3.36
C ARG A 7 27.46 7.50 2.15
N PRO A 8 27.92 7.85 0.94
CA PRO A 8 27.12 7.75 -0.28
C PRO A 8 26.62 6.32 -0.56
N ASP A 9 27.30 5.32 0.00
CA ASP A 9 26.92 3.90 -0.12
C ASP A 9 25.53 3.61 0.45
N LEU A 10 25.19 4.20 1.60
CA LEU A 10 23.89 3.99 2.26
C LEU A 10 22.73 4.57 1.43
N LEU A 11 22.99 5.60 0.63
CA LEU A 11 21.98 6.30 -0.17
C LEU A 11 21.77 5.62 -1.53
N ARG A 12 22.83 5.01 -2.10
CA ARG A 12 22.68 4.08 -3.24
C ARG A 12 21.91 2.83 -2.85
N MET A 13 22.09 2.32 -1.63
CA MET A 13 21.33 1.18 -1.12
C MET A 13 19.83 1.48 -1.04
N SER A 14 19.41 2.71 -0.70
CA SER A 14 18.00 3.12 -0.71
C SER A 14 17.32 2.90 -2.05
N ARG A 15 18.00 3.14 -3.17
CA ARG A 15 17.44 2.87 -4.50
C ARG A 15 17.20 1.38 -4.71
N THR A 16 18.20 0.56 -4.42
CA THR A 16 18.08 -0.90 -4.57
C THR A 16 16.98 -1.45 -3.68
N TYR A 17 16.91 -1.02 -2.41
CA TYR A 17 15.88 -1.47 -1.48
C TYR A 17 14.47 -1.05 -1.90
N ALA A 18 14.28 0.18 -2.39
CA ALA A 18 12.97 0.61 -2.90
C ALA A 18 12.46 -0.32 -4.01
N TRP A 19 13.33 -0.67 -4.96
CA TRP A 19 12.97 -1.60 -6.04
C TRP A 19 12.77 -3.05 -5.55
N MET A 20 13.56 -3.53 -4.60
CA MET A 20 13.38 -4.86 -3.99
C MET A 20 12.05 -4.96 -3.25
N VAL A 21 11.71 -3.95 -2.45
CA VAL A 21 10.41 -3.87 -1.75
C VAL A 21 9.27 -3.85 -2.75
N LEU A 22 9.37 -3.06 -3.83
CA LEU A 22 8.34 -3.05 -4.87
C LEU A 22 8.20 -4.42 -5.54
N GLY A 23 9.31 -5.07 -5.89
CA GLY A 23 9.29 -6.41 -6.45
C GLY A 23 8.59 -7.43 -5.53
N ALA A 24 8.89 -7.38 -4.23
CA ALA A 24 8.25 -8.24 -3.23
C ALA A 24 6.75 -7.94 -3.08
N ALA A 25 6.36 -6.67 -3.02
CA ALA A 25 4.96 -6.26 -2.91
C ALA A 25 4.15 -6.63 -4.15
N VAL A 26 4.71 -6.41 -5.35
CA VAL A 26 4.12 -6.83 -6.63
C VAL A 26 3.93 -8.34 -6.66
N LEU A 27 4.97 -9.11 -6.30
CA LEU A 27 4.89 -10.57 -6.28
C LEU A 27 3.79 -11.06 -5.32
N ALA A 28 3.76 -10.53 -4.09
CA ALA A 28 2.76 -10.93 -3.10
C ALA A 28 1.34 -10.54 -3.54
N PHE A 29 1.14 -9.32 -4.04
CA PHE A 29 -0.15 -8.86 -4.55
C PHE A 29 -0.66 -9.76 -5.67
N PHE A 30 0.15 -10.01 -6.71
CA PHE A 30 -0.27 -10.84 -7.83
C PHE A 30 -0.36 -12.33 -7.49
N ALA A 31 0.37 -12.82 -6.50
CA ALA A 31 0.22 -14.19 -6.00
C ALA A 31 -1.16 -14.38 -5.35
N MET A 32 -1.59 -13.46 -4.50
CA MET A 32 -2.93 -13.50 -3.89
C MET A 32 -4.03 -13.29 -4.93
N GLU A 33 -3.86 -12.33 -5.84
CA GLU A 33 -4.79 -12.09 -6.94
C GLU A 33 -4.98 -13.33 -7.81
N ARG A 34 -3.87 -14.01 -8.15
CA ARG A 34 -3.92 -15.29 -8.85
C ARG A 34 -4.70 -16.33 -8.05
N ALA A 35 -4.44 -16.46 -6.76
CA ALA A 35 -5.14 -17.43 -5.90
C ALA A 35 -6.65 -17.18 -5.86
N LEU A 36 -7.09 -15.91 -5.79
CA LEU A 36 -8.50 -15.52 -5.87
C LEU A 36 -9.12 -15.85 -7.24
N ILE A 37 -8.41 -15.60 -8.34
CA ILE A 37 -8.88 -15.89 -9.71
C ILE A 37 -8.97 -17.40 -9.95
N THR A 38 -7.98 -18.16 -9.50
CA THR A 38 -7.93 -19.62 -9.68
C THR A 38 -8.69 -20.39 -8.62
N ARG A 39 -9.34 -19.69 -7.67
CA ARG A 39 -10.15 -20.29 -6.60
C ARG A 39 -9.37 -21.28 -5.73
N ASP A 40 -8.18 -20.86 -5.34
CA ASP A 40 -7.31 -21.65 -4.46
C ASP A 40 -7.79 -21.56 -3.00
N PHE A 41 -8.80 -22.36 -2.67
CA PHE A 41 -9.39 -22.44 -1.33
C PHE A 41 -8.45 -23.08 -0.28
N SER A 42 -7.23 -23.49 -0.66
CA SER A 42 -6.20 -23.88 0.31
C SER A 42 -5.71 -22.71 1.16
N LEU A 43 -5.85 -21.48 0.66
CA LEU A 43 -5.57 -20.26 1.42
C LEU A 43 -6.80 -19.86 2.23
N GLU A 44 -6.60 -19.64 3.53
CA GLU A 44 -7.67 -19.22 4.46
C GLU A 44 -8.37 -17.95 3.98
N TYR A 45 -7.62 -16.99 3.44
CA TYR A 45 -8.18 -15.75 2.90
C TYR A 45 -9.18 -16.02 1.76
N VAL A 46 -8.83 -16.90 0.83
CA VAL A 46 -9.67 -17.27 -0.32
C VAL A 46 -10.87 -18.11 0.13
N ALA A 47 -10.68 -19.03 1.08
CA ALA A 47 -11.75 -19.82 1.68
C ALA A 47 -12.81 -18.95 2.37
N ASN A 48 -12.39 -17.89 3.06
CA ASN A 48 -13.29 -17.03 3.83
C ASN A 48 -13.93 -15.90 3.01
N ASN A 49 -13.28 -15.45 1.93
CA ASN A 49 -13.72 -14.27 1.18
C ASN A 49 -13.98 -14.53 -0.32
N GLY A 50 -13.61 -15.68 -0.86
CA GLY A 50 -13.81 -16.04 -2.27
C GLY A 50 -15.04 -16.92 -2.47
N SER A 51 -15.59 -16.95 -3.69
CA SER A 51 -16.58 -17.95 -4.10
C SER A 51 -16.49 -18.23 -5.60
N THR A 52 -16.84 -19.45 -5.99
CA THR A 52 -16.98 -19.84 -7.40
C THR A 52 -17.97 -18.95 -8.18
N ARG A 53 -18.96 -18.40 -7.47
CA ARG A 53 -20.09 -17.62 -8.01
C ARG A 53 -19.85 -16.12 -8.04
N THR A 54 -18.77 -15.61 -7.44
CA THR A 54 -18.47 -14.17 -7.40
C THR A 54 -18.18 -13.66 -8.81
N PRO A 55 -18.87 -12.60 -9.28
CA PRO A 55 -18.60 -12.00 -10.60
C PRO A 55 -17.15 -11.50 -10.71
N ALA A 56 -16.58 -11.52 -11.91
CA ALA A 56 -15.15 -11.30 -12.13
C ALA A 56 -14.60 -9.99 -11.52
N LEU A 57 -15.30 -8.86 -11.68
CA LEU A 57 -14.88 -7.58 -11.12
C LEU A 57 -14.76 -7.64 -9.59
N TYR A 58 -15.76 -8.23 -8.93
CA TYR A 58 -15.80 -8.32 -7.47
C TYR A 58 -14.86 -9.39 -6.93
N ASN A 59 -14.54 -10.41 -7.74
CA ASN A 59 -13.53 -11.41 -7.39
C ASN A 59 -12.14 -10.81 -7.33
N VAL A 60 -11.81 -9.87 -8.22
CA VAL A 60 -10.59 -9.08 -8.14
C VAL A 60 -10.65 -8.16 -6.91
N ALA A 61 -11.79 -7.49 -6.72
CA ALA A 61 -11.97 -6.58 -5.60
C ALA A 61 -11.96 -7.27 -4.22
N THR A 62 -12.19 -8.59 -4.16
CA THR A 62 -12.04 -9.40 -2.95
C THR A 62 -10.64 -9.26 -2.35
N LEU A 63 -9.60 -8.95 -3.14
CA LEU A 63 -8.27 -8.73 -2.58
C LEU A 63 -8.25 -7.62 -1.52
N TRP A 64 -9.10 -6.60 -1.62
CA TRP A 64 -9.17 -5.51 -0.64
C TRP A 64 -10.49 -5.46 0.14
N SER A 65 -11.24 -6.57 0.19
CA SER A 65 -12.50 -6.65 0.95
C SER A 65 -12.31 -6.97 2.44
N ALA A 66 -11.15 -7.48 2.83
CA ALA A 66 -10.82 -7.85 4.21
C ALA A 66 -9.37 -7.46 4.56
N LEU A 67 -9.02 -7.56 5.84
CA LEU A 67 -7.78 -6.99 6.40
C LEU A 67 -6.52 -7.56 5.72
N GLU A 68 -6.38 -8.88 5.67
CA GLU A 68 -5.18 -9.59 5.24
C GLU A 68 -4.91 -9.40 3.74
N GLY A 69 -5.95 -9.25 2.92
CA GLY A 69 -5.77 -8.91 1.52
C GLY A 69 -5.49 -7.42 1.33
N SER A 70 -6.21 -6.56 2.04
CA SER A 70 -6.06 -5.10 1.90
C SER A 70 -4.67 -4.58 2.31
N ILE A 71 -3.99 -5.27 3.23
CA ILE A 71 -2.59 -4.94 3.58
C ILE A 71 -1.61 -5.20 2.42
N LEU A 72 -1.91 -6.12 1.49
CA LEU A 72 -1.11 -6.33 0.27
C LEU A 72 -1.22 -5.10 -0.65
N LEU A 73 -2.44 -4.58 -0.84
CA LEU A 73 -2.66 -3.33 -1.57
C LEU A 73 -1.95 -2.16 -0.90
N TRP A 74 -2.00 -2.07 0.44
CA TRP A 74 -1.26 -1.07 1.21
C TRP A 74 0.23 -1.11 0.91
N ALA A 75 0.83 -2.31 1.01
CA ALA A 75 2.25 -2.48 0.79
C ALA A 75 2.67 -2.19 -0.65
N LEU A 76 1.85 -2.57 -1.63
CA LEU A 76 2.08 -2.25 -3.03
C LEU A 76 2.12 -0.73 -3.26
N VAL A 77 1.13 -0.01 -2.74
CA VAL A 77 1.08 1.45 -2.85
C VAL A 77 2.26 2.11 -2.12
N LEU A 78 2.58 1.66 -0.91
CA LEU A 78 3.69 2.19 -0.12
C LEU A 78 5.05 1.97 -0.82
N ALA A 79 5.27 0.77 -1.37
CA ALA A 79 6.46 0.45 -2.15
C ALA A 79 6.55 1.30 -3.42
N GLY A 80 5.41 1.54 -4.09
CA GLY A 80 5.29 2.47 -5.21
C GLY A 80 5.75 3.88 -4.84
N TYR A 81 5.34 4.40 -3.68
CA TYR A 81 5.80 5.71 -3.18
C TYR A 81 7.30 5.73 -2.87
N CYS A 82 7.88 4.66 -2.31
CA CYS A 82 9.32 4.54 -2.10
C CYS A 82 10.08 4.67 -3.43
N VAL A 83 9.65 3.95 -4.47
CA VAL A 83 10.25 4.03 -5.80
C VAL A 83 10.03 5.40 -6.44
N ALA A 84 8.82 5.96 -6.33
CA ALA A 84 8.51 7.28 -6.88
C ALA A 84 9.39 8.38 -6.28
N LEU A 85 9.65 8.34 -4.96
CA LEU A 85 10.59 9.26 -4.30
C LEU A 85 12.01 9.10 -4.81
N VAL A 86 12.52 7.87 -4.91
CA VAL A 86 13.88 7.61 -5.41
C VAL A 86 14.04 8.07 -6.85
N ILE A 87 13.05 7.84 -7.72
CA ILE A 87 13.09 8.30 -9.11
C ILE A 87 13.07 9.83 -9.16
N LYS A 88 12.15 10.46 -8.43
CA LYS A 88 11.96 11.91 -8.42
C LYS A 88 13.19 12.66 -7.92
N PHE A 89 13.86 12.13 -6.90
CA PHE A 89 15.03 12.75 -6.28
C PHE A 89 16.35 12.05 -6.61
N ARG A 90 16.42 11.35 -7.75
CA ARG A 90 17.61 10.59 -8.18
C ARG A 90 18.90 11.42 -8.20
N ASP A 91 18.79 12.72 -8.53
CA ASP A 91 19.91 13.66 -8.64
C ASP A 91 20.26 14.32 -7.29
N ARG A 92 19.48 14.03 -6.23
CA ARG A 92 19.64 14.57 -4.87
C ARG A 92 19.74 13.44 -3.83
N LEU A 93 20.12 12.23 -4.26
CA LEU A 93 20.22 11.07 -3.36
C LEU A 93 21.24 11.29 -2.23
N ASP A 94 22.24 12.14 -2.43
CA ASP A 94 23.23 12.51 -1.40
C ASP A 94 22.69 13.50 -0.35
N ASP A 95 21.46 14.00 -0.50
CA ASP A 95 20.86 14.91 0.49
C ASP A 95 20.48 14.15 1.77
N GLN A 96 21.04 14.61 2.90
CA GLN A 96 20.79 14.04 4.21
C GLN A 96 19.30 14.04 4.60
N LEU A 97 18.52 15.06 4.23
CA LEU A 97 17.10 15.11 4.50
C LEU A 97 16.36 13.98 3.77
N LEU A 98 16.67 13.78 2.49
CA LEU A 98 16.10 12.69 1.72
C LEU A 98 16.49 11.33 2.30
N GLY A 99 17.73 11.18 2.77
CA GLY A 99 18.18 9.97 3.46
C GLY A 99 17.32 9.62 4.69
N TRP A 100 17.01 10.61 5.53
CA TRP A 100 16.11 10.42 6.69
C TRP A 100 14.65 10.15 6.28
N ALA A 101 14.16 10.79 5.21
CA ALA A 101 12.83 10.55 4.70
C ALA A 101 12.71 9.11 4.18
N MET A 102 13.67 8.65 3.37
CA MET A 102 13.72 7.27 2.88
C MET A 102 13.85 6.25 4.02
N LEU A 103 14.67 6.53 5.04
CA LEU A 103 14.75 5.67 6.23
C LEU A 103 13.37 5.55 6.90
N THR A 104 12.66 6.67 7.07
CA THR A 104 11.33 6.69 7.66
C THR A 104 10.35 5.86 6.83
N MET A 105 10.34 6.05 5.51
CA MET A 105 9.53 5.24 4.57
C MET A 105 9.83 3.74 4.70
N PHE A 106 11.10 3.35 4.83
CA PHE A 106 11.50 1.95 5.00
C PHE A 106 11.13 1.38 6.36
N VAL A 107 11.17 2.16 7.44
CA VAL A 107 10.66 1.73 8.75
C VAL A 107 9.15 1.48 8.68
N VAL A 108 8.38 2.37 8.05
CA VAL A 108 6.94 2.16 7.84
C VAL A 108 6.70 0.92 6.97
N THR A 109 7.48 0.76 5.90
CA THR A 109 7.42 -0.43 5.03
C THR A 109 7.68 -1.71 5.83
N LEU A 110 8.75 -1.75 6.61
CA LEU A 110 9.11 -2.90 7.44
C LEU A 110 7.99 -3.25 8.43
N PHE A 111 7.34 -2.26 9.02
CA PHE A 111 6.19 -2.47 9.89
C PHE A 111 5.04 -3.19 9.17
N PHE A 112 4.61 -2.71 7.99
CA PHE A 112 3.52 -3.35 7.25
C PHE A 112 3.88 -4.75 6.72
N PHE A 113 5.10 -4.95 6.25
CA PHE A 113 5.60 -6.30 5.92
C PHE A 113 5.66 -7.21 7.16
N GLY A 114 6.00 -6.67 8.33
CA GLY A 114 5.96 -7.39 9.60
C GLY A 114 4.56 -7.86 9.98
N LEU A 115 3.54 -7.03 9.75
CA LEU A 115 2.14 -7.42 9.98
C LEU A 115 1.71 -8.60 9.08
N MET A 116 2.14 -8.62 7.82
CA MET A 116 1.90 -9.74 6.88
C MET A 116 2.60 -11.03 7.29
N MET A 117 3.69 -10.97 8.05
CA MET A 117 4.37 -12.17 8.55
C MET A 117 3.75 -12.69 9.87
N GLY A 118 2.89 -11.90 10.50
CA GLY A 118 2.28 -12.22 11.78
C GLY A 118 0.76 -12.17 11.72
N PRO A 119 0.12 -11.18 12.37
CA PRO A 119 -1.33 -11.20 12.63
C PRO A 119 -2.20 -11.01 11.38
N ALA A 120 -1.66 -10.47 10.29
CA ALA A 120 -2.40 -10.19 9.06
C ALA A 120 -1.84 -11.00 7.88
N ASN A 121 -1.43 -12.25 8.13
CA ASN A 121 -0.83 -13.10 7.09
C ASN A 121 -1.86 -13.47 6.01
N PRO A 122 -1.70 -12.98 4.76
CA PRO A 122 -2.63 -13.31 3.69
C PRO A 122 -2.52 -14.75 3.22
N PHE A 123 -1.37 -15.40 3.45
CA PHE A 123 -1.02 -16.70 2.89
C PHE A 123 -1.12 -17.84 3.91
N THR A 124 -1.90 -17.67 4.97
CA THR A 124 -2.23 -18.76 5.90
C THR A 124 -2.94 -19.88 5.14
N THR A 125 -2.48 -21.12 5.35
CA THR A 125 -3.01 -22.31 4.67
C THR A 125 -3.91 -23.11 5.59
N LEU A 126 -4.95 -23.71 5.01
CA LEU A 126 -5.86 -24.62 5.71
C LEU A 126 -5.46 -26.07 5.48
N ALA A 127 -5.56 -26.89 6.54
CA ALA A 127 -5.30 -28.32 6.45
C ALA A 127 -6.44 -29.09 5.73
N ASP A 128 -7.67 -28.62 5.90
CA ASP A 128 -8.87 -29.18 5.26
C ASP A 128 -9.64 -28.06 4.54
N PRO A 129 -9.24 -27.71 3.30
CA PRO A 129 -9.85 -26.60 2.58
C PRO A 129 -11.25 -26.95 2.04
N PRO A 130 -12.21 -26.00 2.12
CA PRO A 130 -13.54 -26.23 1.57
C PRO A 130 -13.51 -26.24 0.03
N LEU A 131 -14.54 -26.83 -0.58
CA LEU A 131 -14.70 -26.85 -2.04
C LEU A 131 -15.17 -25.50 -2.62
N ASP A 132 -15.81 -24.67 -1.80
CA ASP A 132 -16.24 -23.31 -2.15
C ASP A 132 -16.30 -22.45 -0.87
N GLY A 133 -16.16 -21.14 -1.04
CA GLY A 133 -16.31 -20.16 0.03
C GLY A 133 -17.63 -19.38 -0.06
N PRO A 134 -17.94 -18.57 0.97
CA PRO A 134 -19.15 -17.76 1.01
C PRO A 134 -19.10 -16.57 0.04
N GLY A 135 -17.92 -16.23 -0.50
CA GLY A 135 -17.69 -15.01 -1.28
C GLY A 135 -17.48 -13.79 -0.40
N PRO A 136 -17.17 -12.62 -1.01
CA PRO A 136 -17.07 -11.39 -0.25
C PRO A 136 -18.47 -11.00 0.22
N ASN A 137 -18.56 -10.16 1.26
CA ASN A 137 -19.85 -9.67 1.78
C ASN A 137 -20.76 -9.24 0.60
N PRO A 138 -22.03 -9.73 0.52
CA PRO A 138 -22.92 -9.43 -0.60
C PRO A 138 -23.11 -7.94 -0.89
N LEU A 139 -23.03 -7.07 0.13
CA LEU A 139 -23.08 -5.62 -0.04
C LEU A 139 -21.92 -5.08 -0.87
N LEU A 140 -20.82 -5.83 -0.97
CA LEU A 140 -19.66 -5.43 -1.74
C LEU A 140 -19.81 -5.75 -3.24
N GLN A 141 -20.83 -6.50 -3.65
CA GLN A 141 -20.96 -7.02 -5.01
C GLN A 141 -22.00 -6.28 -5.87
N ASN A 142 -22.48 -5.12 -5.40
CA ASN A 142 -23.66 -4.46 -5.96
C ASN A 142 -23.36 -3.27 -6.87
N HIS A 143 -22.20 -2.62 -6.73
CA HIS A 143 -21.87 -1.42 -7.47
C HIS A 143 -20.38 -1.33 -7.83
N PRO A 144 -20.01 -0.94 -9.06
CA PRO A 144 -18.60 -0.85 -9.47
C PRO A 144 -17.75 0.09 -8.59
N LEU A 145 -18.35 1.17 -8.07
CA LEU A 145 -17.63 2.10 -7.17
C LEU A 145 -17.10 1.42 -5.91
N MET A 146 -17.73 0.33 -5.47
CA MET A 146 -17.21 -0.50 -4.39
C MET A 146 -15.80 -1.01 -4.71
N ALA A 147 -15.57 -1.48 -5.94
CA ALA A 147 -14.27 -1.97 -6.36
C ALA A 147 -13.23 -0.85 -6.54
N PHE A 148 -13.64 0.35 -6.97
CA PHE A 148 -12.71 1.41 -7.33
C PHE A 148 -12.39 2.41 -6.21
N HIS A 149 -13.29 2.62 -5.24
CA HIS A 149 -13.02 3.57 -4.16
C HIS A 149 -11.87 3.16 -3.24
N PRO A 150 -11.64 1.87 -2.91
CA PRO A 150 -10.55 1.49 -2.01
C PRO A 150 -9.17 1.75 -2.62
N PRO A 151 -8.84 1.39 -3.88
CA PRO A 151 -7.58 1.80 -4.49
C PRO A 151 -7.33 3.32 -4.44
N MET A 152 -8.36 4.14 -4.65
CA MET A 152 -8.25 5.60 -4.53
C MET A 152 -7.98 6.05 -3.09
N LEU A 153 -8.71 5.48 -2.11
CA LEU A 153 -8.47 5.72 -0.69
C LEU A 153 -7.05 5.32 -0.29
N TYR A 154 -6.54 4.19 -0.77
CA TYR A 154 -5.20 3.69 -0.44
C TYR A 154 -4.11 4.56 -1.04
N LEU A 155 -4.26 5.01 -2.30
CA LEU A 155 -3.38 6.03 -2.88
C LEU A 155 -3.34 7.30 -2.02
N GLY A 156 -4.48 7.70 -1.46
CA GLY A 156 -4.57 8.83 -0.53
C GLY A 156 -3.91 8.56 0.83
N TYR A 157 -4.46 7.64 1.62
CA TYR A 157 -4.01 7.33 2.98
C TYR A 157 -2.53 6.96 3.04
N VAL A 158 -2.09 6.05 2.19
CA VAL A 158 -0.69 5.63 2.15
C VAL A 158 0.19 6.77 1.63
N GLY A 159 -0.31 7.57 0.69
CA GLY A 159 0.41 8.72 0.14
C GLY A 159 0.80 9.78 1.18
N PHE A 160 0.00 9.96 2.23
CA PHE A 160 0.36 10.85 3.36
C PHE A 160 1.58 10.38 4.15
N THR A 161 2.06 9.14 3.95
CA THR A 161 3.34 8.67 4.50
C THR A 161 4.52 9.50 3.98
N VAL A 162 4.44 10.01 2.75
CA VAL A 162 5.52 10.82 2.14
C VAL A 162 5.74 12.15 2.89
N PRO A 163 4.72 13.04 3.04
CA PRO A 163 4.91 14.27 3.81
C PRO A 163 5.23 14.00 5.29
N PHE A 164 4.70 12.92 5.88
CA PHE A 164 5.10 12.48 7.22
C PHE A 164 6.61 12.16 7.28
N ALA A 165 7.14 11.39 6.33
CA ALA A 165 8.55 11.04 6.27
C ALA A 165 9.46 12.28 6.12
N PHE A 166 9.05 13.27 5.33
CA PHE A 166 9.77 14.54 5.24
C PHE A 166 9.71 15.36 6.53
N ALA A 167 8.59 15.35 7.26
CA ALA A 167 8.49 16.00 8.56
C ALA A 167 9.45 15.35 9.59
N ILE A 168 9.47 14.02 9.68
CA ILE A 168 10.42 13.28 10.53
C ILE A 168 11.87 13.58 10.10
N ALA A 169 12.15 13.62 8.80
CA ALA A 169 13.47 13.96 8.30
C ALA A 169 13.92 15.37 8.69
N ALA A 170 13.02 16.35 8.64
CA ALA A 170 13.31 17.73 9.02
C ALA A 170 13.65 17.83 10.51
N LEU A 171 12.90 17.13 11.36
CA LEU A 171 13.18 17.02 12.80
C LEU A 171 14.52 16.32 13.07
N ALA A 172 14.79 15.20 12.39
CA ALA A 172 16.01 14.41 12.59
C ALA A 172 17.28 15.12 12.08
N SER A 173 17.17 15.91 11.02
CA SER A 173 18.29 16.65 10.42
C SER A 173 18.46 18.08 10.96
N GLY A 174 17.44 18.64 11.62
CA GLY A 174 17.37 20.04 12.03
C GLY A 174 17.20 21.03 10.87
N ARG A 175 16.98 20.55 9.64
CA ARG A 175 16.85 21.38 8.43
C ARG A 175 15.38 21.69 8.15
N LEU A 176 14.85 22.73 8.78
CA LEU A 176 13.46 23.22 8.60
C LEU A 176 13.26 24.15 7.38
N GLY A 177 14.24 24.24 6.48
CA GLY A 177 14.29 25.24 5.40
C GLY A 177 13.30 25.02 4.24
N GLU A 178 13.14 26.07 3.42
CA GLU A 178 12.06 26.22 2.43
C GLU A 178 12.09 25.23 1.24
N GLY A 179 13.27 24.72 0.87
CA GLY A 179 13.44 23.91 -0.35
C GLY A 179 12.61 22.63 -0.41
N TRP A 180 12.21 22.09 0.75
CA TRP A 180 11.45 20.86 0.87
C TRP A 180 9.96 21.07 1.14
N LEU A 181 9.57 22.27 1.59
CA LEU A 181 8.16 22.61 1.84
C LEU A 181 7.33 22.54 0.56
N VAL A 182 7.89 22.97 -0.57
CA VAL A 182 7.22 22.89 -1.87
C VAL A 182 6.96 21.43 -2.26
N GLU A 183 7.93 20.56 -2.03
CA GLU A 183 7.80 19.14 -2.38
C GLU A 183 6.83 18.42 -1.45
N THR A 184 6.94 18.65 -0.14
CA THR A 184 5.96 18.16 0.85
C THR A 184 4.55 18.61 0.46
N ARG A 185 4.35 19.87 0.08
CA ARG A 185 3.05 20.38 -0.37
C ARG A 185 2.54 19.65 -1.62
N ARG A 186 3.38 19.40 -2.63
CA ARG A 186 3.00 18.68 -3.85
C ARG A 186 2.55 17.25 -3.54
N TRP A 187 3.29 16.54 -2.68
CA TRP A 187 2.94 15.19 -2.26
C TRP A 187 1.67 15.17 -1.39
N THR A 188 1.51 16.14 -0.49
CA THR A 188 0.28 16.32 0.29
C THR A 188 -0.93 16.55 -0.59
N LEU A 189 -0.83 17.42 -1.60
CA LEU A 189 -1.94 17.68 -2.52
C LEU A 189 -2.28 16.44 -3.36
N PHE A 190 -1.27 15.70 -3.82
CA PHE A 190 -1.48 14.44 -4.53
C PHE A 190 -2.24 13.43 -3.66
N ALA A 191 -1.74 13.15 -2.45
CA ALA A 191 -2.38 12.24 -1.51
C ALA A 191 -3.81 12.71 -1.15
N TRP A 192 -3.98 14.01 -0.89
CA TRP A 192 -5.26 14.60 -0.61
C TRP A 192 -6.25 14.43 -1.76
N THR A 193 -5.85 14.68 -3.01
CA THR A 193 -6.73 14.50 -4.18
C THR A 193 -7.23 13.07 -4.30
N PHE A 194 -6.35 12.07 -4.18
CA PHE A 194 -6.77 10.66 -4.24
C PHE A 194 -7.66 10.28 -3.05
N LEU A 195 -7.36 10.78 -1.86
CA LEU A 195 -8.20 10.58 -0.67
C LEU A 195 -9.59 11.19 -0.89
N THR A 196 -9.68 12.41 -1.40
CA THR A 196 -10.95 13.07 -1.72
C THR A 196 -11.75 12.29 -2.74
N ILE A 197 -11.12 11.83 -3.83
CA ILE A 197 -11.78 10.99 -4.84
C ILE A 197 -12.29 9.71 -4.17
N GLY A 198 -11.46 9.01 -3.39
CA GLY A 198 -11.87 7.78 -2.70
C GLY A 198 -13.05 7.99 -1.75
N ILE A 199 -13.06 9.07 -0.98
CA ILE A 199 -14.18 9.42 -0.08
C ILE A 199 -15.45 9.71 -0.89
N VAL A 200 -15.36 10.47 -1.98
CA VAL A 200 -16.52 10.79 -2.82
C VAL A 200 -17.10 9.53 -3.47
N LEU A 201 -16.25 8.66 -4.02
CA LEU A 201 -16.70 7.40 -4.62
C LEU A 201 -17.33 6.47 -3.58
N GLY A 202 -16.74 6.39 -2.38
CA GLY A 202 -17.28 5.59 -1.27
C GLY A 202 -18.61 6.14 -0.73
N ALA A 203 -18.73 7.46 -0.60
CA ALA A 203 -19.96 8.12 -0.18
C ALA A 203 -21.09 7.90 -1.20
N TRP A 204 -20.79 8.05 -2.49
CA TRP A 204 -21.77 7.79 -3.55
C TRP A 204 -22.21 6.32 -3.53
N TRP A 205 -21.27 5.38 -3.46
CA TRP A 205 -21.60 3.96 -3.31
C TRP A 205 -22.51 3.71 -2.11
N SER A 206 -22.16 4.24 -0.93
CA SER A 206 -22.96 4.07 0.28
C SER A 206 -24.38 4.61 0.11
N HIS A 207 -24.56 5.76 -0.53
CA HIS A 207 -25.87 6.35 -0.77
C HIS A 207 -26.73 5.49 -1.71
N GLU A 208 -26.16 4.94 -2.78
CA GLU A 208 -26.89 4.05 -3.70
C GLU A 208 -27.30 2.71 -3.05
N VAL A 209 -26.57 2.29 -2.01
CA VAL A 209 -26.75 0.98 -1.39
C VAL A 209 -27.57 1.03 -0.10
N LEU A 210 -27.40 2.08 0.70
CA LEU A 210 -27.98 2.20 2.04
C LEU A 210 -29.13 3.23 2.11
N GLY A 211 -29.28 4.10 1.10
CA GLY A 211 -30.20 5.24 1.11
C GLY A 211 -29.64 6.46 1.81
#